data_AF-A0A2V6EGD0-F1
#
_entry.id   AF-A0A2V6EGD0-F1
#
_cell.length_a   1.000
_cell.length_b   1.000
_cell.length_c   1.000
_cell.angle_alpha   90.00
_cell.angle_beta   90.00
_cell.angle_gamma   90.00
#
_symmetry.space_group_name_H-M   'P 1'
#
loop_
_entity.id
_entity.type
_entity.pdbx_description
1 polymer ?
#
loop_
_entity_poly.entity_id
_entity_poly.type
_entity_poly.pdbx_seq_one_letter_code
_entity_poly.pdbx_strand_id
1 'polypeptide(L)'
;LPFVFAFWLIRPKINNANEIADILRQLRDHNLENLDDLVSTQSEVSPAFCRKYYREHLFFDFGEREKAGLREFHHHCLLNKIDVAPDLQLNLV
;
A
#
# COMPACT_ATOMS: atom_id res chain seq x y z
N LEU A 1 -8.35 -3.91 -13.14
CA LEU A 1 -7.20 -4.11 -12.23
C LEU A 1 -7.30 -3.09 -11.10
N PRO A 2 -6.91 -3.42 -9.86
CA PRO A 2 -6.80 -2.43 -8.77
C PRO A 2 -5.68 -1.42 -9.07
N PHE A 3 -5.75 -0.23 -8.46
CA PHE A 3 -4.71 0.78 -8.55
C PHE A 3 -3.89 0.78 -7.26
N VAL A 4 -2.56 0.77 -7.37
CA VAL A 4 -1.65 0.80 -6.22
C VAL A 4 -1.06 2.20 -6.10
N PHE A 5 -1.54 2.96 -5.10
CA PHE A 5 -1.04 4.31 -4.85
C PHE A 5 0.34 4.33 -4.20
N ALA A 6 0.60 3.39 -3.28
CA ALA A 6 1.85 3.28 -2.55
C ALA A 6 2.07 1.85 -2.06
N PHE A 7 3.32 1.48 -1.84
CA PHE A 7 3.73 0.24 -1.19
C PHE A 7 5.05 0.46 -0.45
N TRP A 8 5.32 -0.41 0.52
CA TRP A 8 6.52 -0.34 1.34
C TRP A 8 7.69 -1.03 0.64
N LEU A 9 8.81 -0.31 0.50
CA LEU A 9 10.07 -0.83 -0.03
C LEU A 9 11.15 -0.80 1.04
N ILE A 10 11.93 -1.88 1.12
CA ILE A 10 13.10 -1.96 2.00
C ILE A 10 14.34 -2.06 1.13
N ARG A 11 15.38 -1.28 1.48
CA ARG A 11 16.66 -1.34 0.77
C ARG A 11 17.29 -2.74 0.94
N PRO A 12 17.86 -3.34 -0.13
CA PRO A 12 18.43 -4.69 -0.05
C PRO A 12 19.53 -4.89 1.00
N LYS A 13 20.20 -3.81 1.44
CA LYS A 13 21.29 -3.84 2.43
C LYS A 13 20.80 -3.99 3.89
N ILE A 14 19.49 -4.07 4.11
CA ILE A 14 18.89 -4.20 5.44
C ILE A 14 18.69 -5.70 5.75
N ASN A 15 19.44 -6.20 6.74
CA ASN A 15 19.51 -7.63 7.04
C ASN A 15 18.24 -8.19 7.70
N ASN A 16 17.42 -7.35 8.33
CA ASN A 16 16.19 -7.74 9.02
C ASN A 16 14.91 -7.31 8.26
N ALA A 17 14.98 -7.21 6.92
CA ALA A 17 13.87 -6.75 6.10
C ALA A 17 12.58 -7.58 6.32
N ASN A 18 12.70 -8.90 6.46
CA ASN A 18 11.54 -9.77 6.68
C ASN A 18 10.86 -9.51 8.03
N GLU A 19 11.63 -9.34 9.10
CA GLU A 19 11.11 -9.03 10.44
C GLU A 19 10.38 -7.69 10.44
N ILE A 20 10.95 -6.65 9.83
CA ILE A 20 10.30 -5.35 9.67
C ILE A 20 8.99 -5.50 8.91
N ALA A 21 9.00 -6.26 7.81
CA ALA A 21 7.80 -6.49 7.01
C ALA A 21 6.73 -7.27 7.77
N ASP A 22 7.10 -8.25 8.60
CA ASP A 22 6.19 -9.00 9.45
C ASP A 22 5.56 -8.11 10.52
N ILE A 23 6.34 -7.26 11.19
CA ILE A 23 5.84 -6.29 12.18
C ILE A 23 4.83 -5.33 11.52
N LEU A 24 5.14 -4.80 10.33
CA LEU A 24 4.23 -3.91 9.61
C LEU A 24 2.93 -4.61 9.20
N ARG A 25 3.00 -5.89 8.78
CA ARG A 25 1.81 -6.70 8.49
C ARG A 25 0.95 -6.91 9.74
N GLN A 26 1.57 -7.29 10.86
CA GLN A 26 0.86 -7.48 12.13
C GLN A 26 0.18 -6.19 12.60
N LEU A 27 0.86 -5.05 12.52
CA LEU A 27 0.28 -3.75 12.86
C LEU A 27 -0.88 -3.36 11.94
N ARG A 28 -0.76 -3.60 10.63
CA ARG A 28 -1.85 -3.41 9.68
C ARG A 28 -3.06 -4.26 10.07
N ASP A 29 -2.87 -5.56 10.29
CA ASP A 29 -3.95 -6.50 10.57
C ASP A 29 -4.65 -6.14 11.88
N HIS A 30 -3.87 -5.82 12.92
CA HIS A 30 -4.40 -5.31 14.19
C HIS A 30 -5.22 -4.03 14.01
N ASN A 31 -4.73 -3.06 13.23
CA ASN A 31 -5.46 -1.81 13.00
C ASN A 31 -6.75 -2.01 12.20
N LEU A 32 -6.77 -2.97 11.27
CA LEU A 32 -7.97 -3.31 10.50
C LEU A 32 -9.04 -3.98 11.37
N GLU A 33 -8.63 -4.81 12.33
CA GLU A 33 -9.53 -5.40 13.33
C GLU A 33 -10.07 -4.35 14.31
N ASN A 34 -9.27 -3.33 14.65
CA ASN A 34 -9.58 -2.29 15.64
C ASN A 34 -9.87 -0.92 15.00
N LEU A 35 -10.47 -0.90 13.82
CA LEU A 35 -10.73 0.34 13.06
C LEU A 35 -11.55 1.39 13.83
N ASP A 36 -12.44 0.95 14.72
CA ASP A 36 -13.30 1.87 15.46
C ASP A 36 -12.50 2.73 16.45
N ASP A 37 -11.47 2.15 17.07
CA ASP A 37 -10.55 2.88 17.93
C ASP A 37 -9.75 3.88 17.10
N LEU A 38 -9.24 3.48 15.93
CA LEU A 38 -8.54 4.37 15.01
C LEU A 38 -9.43 5.56 14.59
N VAL A 39 -10.69 5.29 14.22
CA VAL A 39 -11.67 6.32 13.84
C VAL A 39 -11.93 7.28 15.00
N SER A 40 -11.98 6.80 16.24
CA SER A 40 -12.21 7.64 17.42
C SER A 40 -11.06 8.63 17.70
N THR A 41 -9.85 8.33 17.21
CA THR A 41 -8.68 9.22 17.36
C THR A 41 -8.67 10.38 16.37
N GLN A 42 -9.52 10.36 15.33
CA GLN A 42 -9.54 11.39 14.29
C GLN A 42 -10.38 12.59 14.73
N SER A 43 -9.77 13.77 14.80
CA SER A 43 -10.42 15.02 15.21
C SER A 43 -10.79 15.93 14.03
N GLU A 44 -10.08 15.83 12.91
CA GLU A 44 -10.23 16.74 11.76
C GLU A 44 -11.30 16.29 10.77
N VAL A 45 -11.63 14.99 10.76
CA VAL A 45 -12.53 14.37 9.79
C VAL A 45 -13.64 13.63 10.52
N SER A 46 -14.86 13.70 9.97
CA SER A 46 -16.00 13.08 10.64
C SER A 46 -15.80 11.56 10.84
N PRO A 47 -16.18 11.01 12.00
CA PRO A 47 -16.05 9.58 12.27
C PRO A 47 -16.77 8.70 11.24
N ALA A 48 -17.93 9.15 10.74
CA ALA A 48 -18.69 8.44 9.71
C ALA A 48 -17.92 8.35 8.39
N PHE A 49 -17.27 9.44 7.97
CA PHE A 49 -16.43 9.45 6.78
C PHE A 49 -15.21 8.53 6.95
N CYS A 50 -14.47 8.66 8.05
CA CYS A 50 -13.29 7.83 8.31
C CYS A 50 -13.64 6.35 8.28
N ARG A 51 -14.73 5.96 8.94
CA ARG A 51 -15.21 4.57 8.97
C ARG A 51 -15.50 4.03 7.58
N LYS A 52 -16.20 4.80 6.75
CA LYS A 52 -16.51 4.42 5.38
C LYS A 52 -15.22 4.32 4.55
N TYR A 53 -14.38 5.35 4.60
CA TYR A 53 -13.17 5.42 3.81
C TYR A 53 -12.19 4.29 4.14
N TYR A 54 -11.93 4.04 5.42
CA TYR A 54 -10.99 3.00 5.86
C TYR A 54 -11.49 1.58 5.58
N ARG A 55 -12.80 1.33 5.62
CA ARG A 55 -13.36 -0.02 5.37
C ARG A 55 -13.62 -0.32 3.90
N GLU A 56 -14.08 0.66 3.14
CA GLU A 56 -14.63 0.42 1.81
C GLU A 56 -13.74 0.95 0.67
N HIS A 57 -12.77 1.82 0.97
CA HIS A 57 -12.00 2.54 -0.05
C HIS A 57 -10.48 2.43 0.11
N LEU A 58 -9.99 1.97 1.26
CA LEU A 58 -8.58 1.63 1.46
C LEU A 58 -8.37 0.12 1.44
N PHE A 59 -7.42 -0.32 0.64
CA PHE A 59 -7.02 -1.71 0.50
C PHE A 59 -5.52 -1.83 0.73
N PHE A 60 -5.11 -2.80 1.55
CA PHE A 60 -3.72 -2.98 1.98
C PHE A 60 -3.11 -4.32 1.56
N ASP A 61 -3.79 -5.03 0.66
CA ASP A 61 -3.28 -6.23 0.02
C ASP A 61 -2.29 -5.84 -1.09
N PHE A 62 -1.35 -6.74 -1.37
CA PHE A 62 -0.41 -6.58 -2.47
C PHE A 62 -0.11 -7.94 -3.12
N GLY A 63 -1.17 -8.56 -3.64
CA GLY A 63 -1.10 -9.84 -4.33
C GLY A 63 -0.95 -9.69 -5.85
N GLU A 64 -1.24 -10.76 -6.58
CA GLU A 64 -1.08 -10.78 -8.04
C GLU A 64 -1.97 -9.77 -8.78
N ARG A 65 -3.16 -9.46 -8.24
CA ARG A 65 -4.06 -8.48 -8.84
C ARG A 65 -3.49 -7.07 -8.74
N GLU A 66 -2.93 -6.73 -7.59
CA GLU A 66 -2.28 -5.44 -7.32
C GLU A 66 -0.98 -5.30 -8.13
N LYS A 67 -0.17 -6.36 -8.18
CA LYS A 67 1.02 -6.42 -9.04
C LYS A 67 0.66 -6.27 -10.52
N ALA A 68 -0.45 -6.87 -10.98
CA ALA A 68 -0.92 -6.70 -12.36
C ALA A 68 -1.38 -5.27 -12.63
N GLY A 69 -2.09 -4.63 -11.71
CA GLY A 69 -2.48 -3.21 -11.81
C GLY A 69 -1.29 -2.27 -11.87
N LEU A 70 -0.26 -2.50 -11.05
CA LEU A 70 0.98 -1.72 -11.06
C LEU A 70 1.72 -1.86 -12.39
N ARG A 71 1.79 -3.08 -12.94
CA ARG A 71 2.41 -3.33 -14.27
C ARG A 71 1.66 -2.60 -15.39
N GLU A 72 0.33 -2.61 -15.37
CA GLU A 72 -0.49 -1.90 -16.36
C GLU A 72 -0.31 -0.38 -16.26
N PHE A 73 -0.28 0.16 -15.04
CA PHE A 73 0.00 1.58 -14.84
C PHE A 73 1.38 1.97 -15.37
N HIS A 74 2.41 1.19 -15.04
CA HIS A 74 3.77 1.40 -15.55
C HIS A 74 3.82 1.35 -17.09
N HIS A 75 3.12 0.38 -17.71
CA HIS A 75 3.01 0.30 -19.17
C HIS A 75 2.42 1.58 -19.78
N HIS A 76 1.32 2.08 -19.21
CA HIS A 76 0.72 3.34 -19.66
C HIS A 76 1.61 4.56 -19.45
N CYS A 77 2.39 4.63 -18.37
CA CYS A 77 3.36 5.71 -18.18
C CYS A 77 4.39 5.74 -19.32
N LEU A 78 4.97 4.58 -19.67
CA LEU A 78 5.93 4.46 -20.76
C LEU A 78 5.32 4.87 -22.11
N LEU A 79 4.11 4.41 -22.42
CA LEU A 79 3.40 4.80 -23.65
C LEU A 79 3.18 6.32 -23.75
N ASN A 80 2.94 6.97 -22.61
CA ASN A 80 2.71 8.41 -22.52
C ASN A 80 3.99 9.22 -22.27
N LYS A 81 5.17 8.61 -22.39
CA LYS A 81 6.48 9.27 -22.19
C LYS A 81 6.62 9.92 -20.81
N ILE A 82 5.97 9.35 -19.81
CA ILE A 82 6.18 9.69 -18.40
C ILE A 82 7.45 8.99 -17.96
N ASP A 83 8.40 9.75 -17.42
CA ASP A 83 9.62 9.20 -16.85
C ASP A 83 9.27 8.36 -15.62
N VAL A 84 9.65 7.08 -15.65
CA VAL A 84 9.44 6.11 -14.58
C VAL A 84 10.82 5.65 -14.17
N ALA A 85 11.15 5.84 -12.89
CA ALA A 85 12.51 5.70 -12.35
C ALA A 85 13.22 4.42 -12.86
N PRO A 86 14.03 4.53 -13.93
CA PRO A 86 14.47 3.37 -14.70
C PRO A 86 15.60 2.61 -14.00
N ASP A 87 16.22 3.25 -13.00
CA ASP A 87 17.28 2.78 -12.14
C ASP A 87 16.78 2.01 -10.90
N LEU A 88 15.49 2.14 -10.58
CA LEU A 88 14.86 1.39 -9.51
C LEU A 88 14.48 -0.01 -10.01
N GLN A 89 15.40 -0.97 -9.83
CA GLN A 89 15.05 -2.39 -9.95
C GLN A 89 14.09 -2.78 -8.83
N LEU A 90 12.79 -2.61 -9.09
CA LEU A 90 11.73 -3.08 -8.21
C LEU A 90 11.64 -4.60 -8.33
N ASN A 91 12.24 -5.29 -7.38
CA ASN A 91 12.08 -6.73 -7.26
C ASN A 91 10.71 -7.00 -6.61
N LEU A 92 9.66 -7.06 -7.45
CA LEU A 92 8.28 -7.34 -7.05
C LEU A 92 8.08 -8.86 -6.81
N VAL A 93 8.99 -9.46 -6.03
CA VAL A 93 8.93 -10.88 -5.66
C VAL A 93 7.60 -11.19 -4.97
#